data_AF-A0A3B9Y4Q9-F1
#
_entry.id   AF-A0A3B9Y4Q9-F1
#
_cell.length_a   1.000
_cell.length_b   1.000
_cell.length_c   1.000
_cell.angle_alpha   90.00
_cell.angle_beta   90.00
_cell.angle_gamma   90.00
#
_symmetry.space_group_name_H-M   'P 1'
#
loop_
_entity.id
_entity.type
_entity.pdbx_description
1 polymer ?
#
loop_
_entity_poly.entity_id
_entity_poly.type
_entity_poly.pdbx_seq_one_letter_code
_entity_poly.pdbx_strand_id
1 'polypeptide(L)'
;METASAPKSWLTLSHQAEIPREEQDSSSNPTPPGNWILHHEMLNSNDVLIVASQTCDIQKSSMQEPYIEVIRGFWTSDRSIMHQAGKNSSRLFLMQSRTRSSESKDALVADATVRIQIEKAALLALTPQYGFKENDKVTSAKFSNWLARRYNRPALPDAIVDAIQKPVVKAVDKLPASHNLHPVLDGIDEILFFLRNDSVPFQVDMIFLRDERNDAPYVNDEDAARLGGWIANTLLKGNEAELMDWEILSRKEISVYNYGNAYELPLDYYSSWDESTES
;
A
#
# COMPACT_ATOMS: atom_id res chain seq x y z
N MET A 1 -21.93 -8.22 28.27
CA MET A 1 -22.39 -8.90 27.04
C MET A 1 -21.19 -9.58 26.43
N GLU A 2 -21.07 -10.89 26.59
CA GLU A 2 -20.05 -11.69 25.92
C GLU A 2 -20.43 -11.79 24.44
N THR A 3 -19.61 -11.20 23.57
CA THR A 3 -19.76 -11.32 22.13
C THR A 3 -19.25 -12.69 21.70
N ALA A 4 -20.16 -13.57 21.30
CA ALA A 4 -19.81 -14.86 20.72
C ALA A 4 -19.03 -14.63 19.40
N SER A 5 -17.76 -15.07 19.37
CA SER A 5 -16.95 -15.11 18.17
C SER A 5 -17.38 -16.32 17.33
N ALA A 6 -17.79 -16.10 16.08
CA ALA A 6 -18.20 -17.16 15.17
C ALA A 6 -16.99 -17.64 14.35
N PRO A 7 -16.68 -18.95 14.32
CA PRO A 7 -15.60 -19.47 13.50
C PRO A 7 -15.99 -19.40 12.02
N LYS A 8 -15.13 -18.79 11.19
CA LYS A 8 -15.23 -18.86 9.73
C LYS A 8 -13.86 -19.09 9.11
N SER A 9 -13.91 -19.69 7.93
CA SER A 9 -12.82 -20.34 7.22
C SER A 9 -12.74 -19.73 5.83
N TRP A 10 -11.59 -19.21 5.41
CA TRP A 10 -11.35 -18.77 4.03
C TRP A 10 -10.09 -19.40 3.44
N LEU A 11 -10.04 -19.47 2.12
CA LEU A 11 -9.06 -20.21 1.33
C LEU A 11 -8.00 -19.23 0.76
N THR A 12 -6.71 -19.55 0.89
CA THR A 12 -5.61 -18.88 0.16
C THR A 12 -4.80 -19.86 -0.70
N LEU A 13 -4.46 -19.52 -1.94
CA LEU A 13 -3.83 -20.44 -2.89
C LEU A 13 -2.35 -20.65 -2.52
N SER A 14 -1.95 -21.88 -2.23
CA SER A 14 -0.55 -22.24 -1.99
C SER A 14 0.25 -22.18 -3.29
N HIS A 15 1.23 -21.28 -3.37
CA HIS A 15 2.32 -21.40 -4.33
C HIS A 15 3.29 -22.48 -3.83
N GLN A 16 3.22 -23.68 -4.40
CA GLN A 16 4.25 -24.68 -4.16
C GLN A 16 5.56 -24.23 -4.82
N ALA A 17 6.65 -24.25 -4.04
CA ALA A 17 8.00 -24.15 -4.58
C ALA A 17 8.22 -25.26 -5.62
N GLU A 18 8.73 -24.89 -6.79
CA GLU A 18 9.00 -25.82 -7.89
C GLU A 18 9.99 -26.91 -7.42
N ILE A 19 9.50 -28.15 -7.36
CA ILE A 19 10.35 -29.33 -7.18
C ILE A 19 11.00 -29.62 -8.56
N PRO A 20 12.33 -29.81 -8.64
CA PRO A 20 12.99 -30.14 -9.90
C PRO A 20 12.42 -31.42 -10.51
N ARG A 21 12.02 -31.33 -11.78
CA ARG A 21 11.48 -32.43 -12.58
C ARG A 21 12.60 -33.42 -12.96
N GLU A 22 12.69 -34.53 -12.24
CA GLU A 22 13.23 -35.77 -12.80
C GLU A 22 12.08 -36.69 -13.23
N GLU A 23 12.26 -37.24 -14.43
CA GLU A 23 11.43 -38.12 -15.25
C GLU A 23 10.26 -38.81 -14.54
N GLN A 24 9.03 -38.42 -14.90
CA GLN A 24 7.85 -39.25 -14.67
C GLN A 24 6.99 -39.38 -15.93
N ASP A 25 6.67 -40.66 -16.16
CA ASP A 25 6.04 -41.26 -17.31
C ASP A 25 4.62 -40.75 -17.60
N SER A 26 4.29 -40.83 -18.88
CA SER A 26 3.06 -40.36 -19.49
C SER A 26 1.87 -41.29 -19.23
N SER A 27 1.01 -40.96 -18.26
CA SER A 27 -0.37 -41.48 -18.18
C SER A 27 -1.15 -40.88 -17.00
N SER A 28 -2.30 -40.28 -17.34
CA SER A 28 -3.48 -40.02 -16.48
C SER A 28 -3.68 -38.62 -15.86
N ASN A 29 -4.82 -38.05 -16.28
CA ASN A 29 -5.71 -37.05 -15.66
C ASN A 29 -5.24 -35.58 -15.48
N PRO A 30 -6.07 -34.59 -15.90
CA PRO A 30 -5.81 -33.18 -15.65
C PRO A 30 -5.95 -32.89 -14.15
N THR A 31 -4.93 -32.26 -13.59
CA THR A 31 -4.81 -31.85 -12.18
C THR A 31 -5.99 -30.97 -11.74
N PRO A 32 -6.57 -31.19 -10.54
CA PRO A 32 -7.19 -30.11 -9.79
C PRO A 32 -6.50 -29.94 -8.41
N PRO A 33 -6.72 -28.82 -7.73
CA PRO A 33 -6.15 -27.51 -7.96
C PRO A 33 -5.15 -27.17 -6.83
N GLY A 34 -4.51 -26.00 -6.91
CA GLY A 34 -3.60 -25.50 -5.85
C GLY A 34 -4.19 -25.68 -4.45
N ASN A 35 -3.37 -26.22 -3.54
CA ASN A 35 -3.78 -26.43 -2.15
C ASN A 35 -4.19 -25.10 -1.54
N TRP A 36 -5.46 -24.96 -1.18
CA TRP A 36 -5.93 -23.79 -0.49
C TRP A 36 -5.64 -23.94 1.01
N ILE A 37 -4.82 -23.06 1.59
CA ILE A 37 -4.56 -23.03 3.03
C ILE A 37 -5.70 -22.28 3.70
N LEU A 38 -6.33 -22.96 4.66
CA LEU A 38 -7.36 -22.40 5.51
C LEU A 38 -6.71 -21.60 6.64
N HIS A 39 -6.82 -20.27 6.59
CA HIS A 39 -6.39 -19.44 7.72
C HIS A 39 -7.54 -19.30 8.72
N HIS A 40 -7.26 -19.63 9.98
CA HIS A 40 -8.16 -19.42 11.11
C HIS A 40 -7.78 -18.13 11.83
N GLU A 41 -7.94 -16.97 11.20
CA GLU A 41 -7.95 -15.72 11.94
C GLU A 41 -9.40 -15.38 12.29
N MET A 42 -9.71 -15.28 13.58
CA MET A 42 -11.03 -14.83 14.00
C MET A 42 -11.11 -13.32 13.77
N LEU A 43 -11.98 -12.89 12.86
CA LEU A 43 -12.44 -11.51 12.83
C LEU A 43 -13.12 -11.20 14.15
N ASN A 44 -12.86 -10.03 14.71
CA ASN A 44 -13.58 -9.59 15.89
C ASN A 44 -15.04 -9.30 15.51
N SER A 45 -15.95 -9.45 16.48
CA SER A 45 -17.39 -9.16 16.27
C SER A 45 -17.68 -7.71 15.82
N ASN A 46 -16.71 -6.81 16.01
CA ASN A 46 -16.81 -5.39 15.68
C ASN A 46 -16.07 -5.03 14.38
N ASP A 47 -15.41 -6.01 13.75
CA ASP A 47 -14.78 -5.79 12.45
C ASP A 47 -15.86 -5.66 11.37
N VAL A 48 -15.55 -4.86 10.36
CA VAL A 48 -16.36 -4.71 9.15
C VAL A 48 -15.61 -5.34 7.97
N LEU A 49 -16.35 -5.65 6.91
CA LEU A 49 -15.78 -6.15 5.66
C LEU A 49 -15.98 -5.10 4.59
N ILE A 50 -14.88 -4.71 3.94
CA ILE A 50 -14.85 -3.69 2.91
C ILE A 50 -14.67 -4.41 1.58
N VAL A 51 -15.59 -4.18 0.64
CA VAL A 51 -15.48 -4.75 -0.70
C VAL A 51 -14.29 -4.11 -1.42
N ALA A 52 -13.34 -4.95 -1.84
CA ALA A 52 -12.09 -4.56 -2.49
C ALA A 52 -11.93 -5.32 -3.84
N SER A 53 -13.02 -5.43 -4.59
CA SER A 53 -13.09 -6.17 -5.85
C SER A 53 -13.27 -5.23 -7.03
N GLN A 54 -12.82 -5.62 -8.23
CA GLN A 54 -13.06 -4.83 -9.42
C GLN A 54 -14.53 -4.88 -9.83
N THR A 55 -15.02 -3.82 -10.48
CA THR A 55 -16.40 -3.76 -10.99
C THR A 55 -16.71 -4.90 -11.95
N CYS A 56 -15.74 -5.33 -12.77
CA CYS A 56 -15.90 -6.45 -13.69
C CYS A 56 -16.11 -7.78 -12.94
N ASP A 57 -15.42 -7.99 -11.82
CA ASP A 57 -15.60 -9.17 -10.98
C ASP A 57 -17.01 -9.16 -10.39
N ILE A 58 -17.47 -8.02 -9.89
CA ILE A 58 -18.82 -7.86 -9.32
C ILE A 58 -19.92 -8.15 -10.35
N GLN A 59 -19.76 -7.64 -11.58
CA GLN A 59 -20.78 -7.75 -12.64
C GLN A 59 -20.86 -9.12 -13.29
N LYS A 60 -19.77 -9.90 -13.31
CA LYS A 60 -19.77 -11.26 -13.87
C LYS A 60 -20.76 -12.17 -13.12
N SER A 61 -21.32 -13.14 -13.84
CA SER A 61 -22.21 -14.14 -13.21
C SER A 61 -21.47 -14.96 -12.15
N SER A 62 -22.19 -15.45 -11.13
CA SER A 62 -21.61 -16.32 -10.09
C SER A 62 -21.06 -17.64 -10.64
N MET A 63 -21.46 -18.07 -11.84
CA MET A 63 -20.87 -19.24 -12.50
C MET A 63 -19.48 -18.97 -13.09
N GLN A 64 -19.21 -17.72 -13.49
CA GLN A 64 -17.93 -17.31 -14.08
C GLN A 64 -16.97 -16.76 -13.03
N GLU A 65 -17.49 -15.97 -12.08
CA GLU A 65 -16.76 -15.35 -10.99
C GLU A 65 -17.57 -15.54 -9.70
N PRO A 66 -17.41 -16.67 -8.99
CA PRO A 66 -18.24 -17.01 -7.83
C PRO A 66 -17.91 -16.19 -6.59
N TYR A 67 -16.71 -15.60 -6.52
CA TYR A 67 -16.20 -14.93 -5.33
C TYR A 67 -16.09 -13.42 -5.53
N ILE A 68 -16.11 -12.70 -4.41
CA ILE A 68 -15.81 -11.27 -4.29
C ILE A 68 -14.72 -11.13 -3.26
N GLU A 69 -13.72 -10.33 -3.58
CA GLU A 69 -12.71 -9.98 -2.60
C GLU A 69 -13.21 -8.91 -1.64
N VAL A 70 -13.00 -9.16 -0.35
CA VAL A 70 -13.15 -8.17 0.71
C VAL A 70 -11.87 -8.10 1.53
N ILE A 71 -11.63 -6.94 2.13
CA ILE A 71 -10.60 -6.75 3.14
C ILE A 71 -11.23 -6.46 4.49
N ARG A 72 -10.48 -6.74 5.54
CA ARG A 72 -10.88 -6.41 6.91
C ARG A 72 -10.85 -4.89 7.11
N GLY A 73 -11.88 -4.36 7.75
CA GLY A 73 -11.87 -3.03 8.35
C GLY A 73 -12.12 -3.14 9.85
N PHE A 74 -11.49 -2.29 10.66
CA PHE A 74 -11.71 -2.29 12.10
C PHE A 74 -11.60 -0.89 12.69
N TRP A 75 -12.35 -0.64 13.76
CA TRP A 75 -12.23 0.59 14.54
C TRP A 75 -11.10 0.45 15.57
N THR A 76 -10.26 1.48 15.69
CA THR A 76 -9.17 1.53 16.67
C THR A 76 -9.01 2.93 17.25
N SER A 77 -8.60 2.99 18.51
CA SER A 77 -8.12 4.21 19.19
C SER A 77 -6.61 4.19 19.43
N ASP A 78 -5.93 3.15 18.93
CA ASP A 78 -4.47 3.04 19.00
C ASP A 78 -3.84 4.09 18.08
N ARG A 79 -3.23 5.10 18.70
CA ARG A 79 -2.57 6.20 18.00
C ARG A 79 -1.49 5.72 17.03
N SER A 80 -0.79 4.63 17.33
CA SER A 80 0.24 4.08 16.44
C SER A 80 -0.39 3.51 15.16
N ILE A 81 -1.46 2.74 15.28
CA ILE A 81 -2.18 2.18 14.12
C ILE A 81 -2.81 3.31 13.30
N MET A 82 -3.46 4.26 13.97
CA MET A 82 -4.06 5.43 13.31
C MET A 82 -3.02 6.23 12.54
N HIS A 83 -1.86 6.45 13.15
CA HIS A 83 -0.75 7.16 12.54
C HIS A 83 -0.21 6.41 11.29
N GLN A 84 0.02 5.09 11.39
CA GLN A 84 0.44 4.28 10.25
C GLN A 84 -0.60 4.27 9.12
N ALA A 85 -1.89 4.17 9.45
CA ALA A 85 -2.97 4.14 8.49
C ALA A 85 -3.18 5.50 7.79
N GLY A 86 -3.01 6.61 8.53
CA GLY A 86 -3.09 7.97 7.99
C GLY A 86 -1.92 8.32 7.07
N LYS A 87 -0.82 7.59 7.22
CA LYS A 87 0.40 7.64 6.40
C LYS A 87 0.37 6.61 5.27
N ASN A 88 -0.82 6.33 4.73
CA ASN A 88 -1.08 5.39 3.64
C ASN A 88 -0.19 4.13 3.64
N SER A 89 0.01 3.51 4.82
CA SER A 89 0.80 2.30 4.97
C SER A 89 0.41 1.29 3.90
N SER A 90 1.38 0.60 3.28
CA SER A 90 1.08 -0.45 2.28
C SER A 90 0.16 -1.58 2.79
N ARG A 91 -0.06 -1.63 4.11
CA ARG A 91 -0.90 -2.60 4.82
C ARG A 91 -2.17 -1.97 5.38
N LEU A 92 -2.12 -0.71 5.80
CA LEU A 92 -3.21 -0.07 6.53
C LEU A 92 -3.61 1.24 5.88
N PHE A 93 -4.91 1.45 5.72
CA PHE A 93 -5.46 2.69 5.17
C PHE A 93 -6.48 3.32 6.12
N LEU A 94 -6.30 4.60 6.43
CA LEU A 94 -7.25 5.36 7.24
C LEU A 94 -8.48 5.73 6.40
N MET A 95 -9.59 5.03 6.62
CA MET A 95 -10.83 5.31 5.88
C MET A 95 -11.60 6.48 6.47
N GLN A 96 -11.72 6.51 7.80
CA GLN A 96 -12.49 7.53 8.51
C GLN A 96 -11.91 7.76 9.90
N SER A 97 -12.04 8.98 10.41
CA SER A 97 -11.81 9.31 11.80
C SER A 97 -13.08 9.89 12.42
N ARG A 98 -13.27 9.68 13.72
CA ARG A 98 -14.34 10.28 14.51
C ARG A 98 -13.83 10.65 15.90
N THR A 99 -14.33 11.78 16.42
CA THR A 99 -14.06 12.20 17.79
C THR A 99 -15.15 11.62 18.69
N ARG A 100 -14.78 10.77 19.64
CA ARG A 100 -15.73 10.12 20.57
C ARG A 100 -15.96 10.95 21.83
N SER A 101 -14.94 11.67 22.28
CA SER A 101 -14.99 12.67 23.36
C SER A 101 -13.98 13.77 23.10
N SER A 102 -13.95 14.83 23.92
CA SER A 102 -12.98 15.94 23.80
C SER A 102 -11.51 15.49 23.74
N GLU A 103 -11.19 14.28 24.19
CA GLU A 103 -9.81 13.76 24.28
C GLU A 103 -9.58 12.44 23.52
N SER A 104 -10.62 11.82 22.95
CA SER A 104 -10.48 10.52 22.30
C SER A 104 -10.95 10.55 20.83
N LYS A 105 -10.05 10.09 19.96
CA LYS A 105 -10.31 9.87 18.54
C LYS A 105 -10.32 8.36 18.28
N ASP A 106 -11.31 7.91 17.51
CA ASP A 106 -11.34 6.57 16.92
C ASP A 106 -11.14 6.70 15.41
N ALA A 107 -10.54 5.70 14.79
CA ALA A 107 -10.43 5.59 13.34
C ALA A 107 -10.96 4.25 12.83
N LEU A 108 -11.61 4.28 11.67
CA LEU A 108 -11.86 3.11 10.84
C LEU A 108 -10.66 2.90 9.92
N VAL A 109 -9.99 1.77 10.08
CA VAL A 109 -8.79 1.41 9.32
C VAL A 109 -9.09 0.17 8.49
N ALA A 110 -8.75 0.22 7.20
CA ALA A 110 -8.75 -0.94 6.31
C ALA A 110 -7.40 -1.66 6.37
N ASP A 111 -7.41 -2.99 6.38
CA ASP A 111 -6.23 -3.84 6.51
C ASP A 111 -6.09 -4.77 5.31
N ALA A 112 -5.16 -4.44 4.42
CA ALA A 112 -4.86 -5.21 3.21
C ALA A 112 -4.06 -6.50 3.49
N THR A 113 -3.61 -6.73 4.72
CA THR A 113 -2.96 -8.01 5.07
C THR A 113 -3.97 -9.14 5.23
N VAL A 114 -5.22 -8.79 5.52
CA VAL A 114 -6.33 -9.73 5.69
C VAL A 114 -7.28 -9.62 4.49
N ARG A 115 -7.06 -10.49 3.49
CA ARG A 115 -7.89 -10.62 2.29
C ARG A 115 -8.75 -11.86 2.38
N ILE A 116 -10.04 -11.68 2.12
CA ILE A 116 -11.06 -12.73 2.26
C ILE A 116 -11.84 -12.81 0.96
N GLN A 117 -12.01 -14.03 0.45
CA GLN A 117 -12.87 -14.31 -0.69
C GLN A 117 -14.24 -14.76 -0.17
N ILE A 118 -15.30 -14.07 -0.57
CA ILE A 118 -16.67 -14.38 -0.16
C ILE A 118 -17.49 -14.75 -1.39
N GLU A 119 -18.22 -15.87 -1.30
CA GLU A 119 -19.17 -16.25 -2.35
C GLU A 119 -20.23 -15.18 -2.56
N LYS A 120 -20.47 -14.80 -3.81
CA LYS A 120 -21.52 -13.83 -4.17
C LYS A 120 -22.88 -14.20 -3.61
N ALA A 121 -23.21 -15.49 -3.59
CA ALA A 121 -24.48 -15.98 -3.04
C ALA A 121 -24.64 -15.61 -1.55
N ALA A 122 -23.56 -15.63 -0.76
CA ALA A 122 -23.58 -15.23 0.63
C ALA A 122 -23.79 -13.72 0.81
N LEU A 123 -23.37 -12.91 -0.17
CA LEU A 123 -23.56 -11.46 -0.16
C LEU A 123 -24.98 -11.02 -0.50
N LEU A 124 -25.78 -11.86 -1.18
CA LEU A 124 -27.17 -11.54 -1.55
C LEU A 124 -28.08 -11.32 -0.34
N ALA A 125 -27.72 -11.88 0.82
CA ALA A 125 -28.44 -11.70 2.07
C ALA A 125 -28.02 -10.42 2.84
N LEU A 126 -27.05 -9.67 2.32
CA LEU A 126 -26.46 -8.50 2.97
C LEU A 126 -26.77 -7.23 2.17
N THR A 127 -26.90 -6.12 2.88
CA THR A 127 -26.99 -4.79 2.28
C THR A 127 -25.67 -4.05 2.50
N PRO A 128 -24.83 -3.87 1.47
CA PRO A 128 -23.60 -3.13 1.63
C PRO A 128 -23.89 -1.66 1.99
N GLN A 129 -23.06 -1.10 2.85
CA GLN A 129 -23.12 0.31 3.21
C GLN A 129 -22.01 1.06 2.47
N TYR A 130 -22.23 2.35 2.20
CA TYR A 130 -21.17 3.20 1.69
C TYR A 130 -20.09 3.37 2.76
N GLY A 131 -18.86 3.00 2.43
CA GLY A 131 -17.72 3.02 3.34
C GLY A 131 -17.09 4.40 3.56
N PHE A 132 -17.52 5.43 2.83
CA PHE A 132 -17.00 6.80 2.91
C PHE A 132 -18.13 7.78 3.21
N LYS A 133 -17.79 8.95 3.76
CA LYS A 133 -18.76 10.04 3.94
C LYS A 133 -19.33 10.46 2.58
N GLU A 134 -20.59 10.88 2.57
CA GLU A 134 -21.23 11.38 1.36
C GLU A 134 -20.40 12.55 0.79
N ASN A 135 -20.07 12.47 -0.50
CA ASN A 135 -19.19 13.40 -1.23
C ASN A 135 -17.68 13.36 -0.90
N ASP A 136 -17.20 12.43 -0.08
CA ASP A 136 -15.75 12.24 0.14
C ASP A 136 -15.09 11.47 -1.01
N LYS A 137 -15.02 12.14 -2.17
CA LYS A 137 -14.40 11.59 -3.38
C LYS A 137 -12.88 11.48 -3.25
N VAL A 138 -12.26 12.33 -2.43
CA VAL A 138 -10.81 12.37 -2.25
C VAL A 138 -10.33 11.12 -1.52
N THR A 139 -10.93 10.79 -0.37
CA THR A 139 -10.55 9.58 0.38
C THR A 139 -10.86 8.32 -0.39
N SER A 140 -12.00 8.28 -1.10
CA SER A 140 -12.36 7.15 -1.97
C SER A 140 -11.35 6.93 -3.12
N ALA A 141 -10.90 8.01 -3.77
CA ALA A 141 -9.87 7.94 -4.79
C ALA A 141 -8.52 7.48 -4.22
N LYS A 142 -8.11 8.03 -3.06
CA LYS A 142 -6.90 7.60 -2.33
C LYS A 142 -6.94 6.12 -1.97
N PHE A 143 -8.07 5.63 -1.47
CA PHE A 143 -8.26 4.22 -1.13
C PHE A 143 -8.17 3.32 -2.36
N SER A 144 -8.78 3.73 -3.47
CA SER A 144 -8.73 2.99 -4.74
C SER A 144 -7.30 2.90 -5.29
N ASN A 145 -6.56 4.01 -5.25
CA ASN A 145 -5.16 4.05 -5.66
C ASN A 145 -4.28 3.20 -4.74
N TRP A 146 -4.50 3.29 -3.43
CA TRP A 146 -3.80 2.50 -2.42
C TRP A 146 -4.00 0.99 -2.66
N LEU A 147 -5.25 0.55 -2.91
CA LEU A 147 -5.54 -0.83 -3.28
C LEU A 147 -4.84 -1.23 -4.58
N ALA A 148 -4.95 -0.42 -5.63
CA ALA A 148 -4.35 -0.71 -6.93
C ALA A 148 -2.82 -0.87 -6.83
N ARG A 149 -2.13 0.04 -6.11
CA ARG A 149 -0.69 -0.04 -5.85
C ARG A 149 -0.32 -1.36 -5.16
N ARG A 150 -1.13 -1.81 -4.20
CA ARG A 150 -0.87 -3.08 -3.50
C ARG A 150 -0.93 -4.30 -4.42
N TYR A 151 -1.84 -4.34 -5.38
CA TYR A 151 -1.95 -5.44 -6.35
C TYR A 151 -0.85 -5.42 -7.41
N ASN A 152 -0.38 -4.23 -7.77
CA ASN A 152 0.61 -4.03 -8.82
C ASN A 152 2.06 -3.99 -8.28
N ARG A 153 2.26 -4.11 -6.97
CA ARG A 153 3.59 -4.01 -6.35
C ARG A 153 4.48 -5.18 -6.78
N PRO A 154 5.62 -4.92 -7.46
CA PRO A 154 6.60 -5.96 -7.72
C PRO A 154 7.23 -6.44 -6.42
N ALA A 155 7.52 -7.74 -6.32
CA ALA A 155 8.30 -8.29 -5.23
C ALA A 155 9.76 -7.83 -5.37
N LEU A 156 10.22 -7.01 -4.44
CA LEU A 156 11.61 -6.57 -4.35
C LEU A 156 12.41 -7.54 -3.47
N PRO A 157 13.62 -7.96 -3.87
CA PRO A 157 14.52 -8.70 -2.99
C PRO A 157 14.80 -7.93 -1.69
N ASP A 158 14.84 -8.64 -0.57
CA ASP A 158 15.05 -8.04 0.76
C ASP A 158 16.34 -7.20 0.82
N ALA A 159 17.41 -7.63 0.13
CA ALA A 159 18.66 -6.88 0.06
C ALA A 159 18.49 -5.47 -0.55
N ILE A 160 17.64 -5.31 -1.56
CA ILE A 160 17.34 -4.00 -2.17
C ILE A 160 16.47 -3.17 -1.23
N VAL A 161 15.49 -3.78 -0.57
CA VAL A 161 14.64 -3.10 0.43
C VAL A 161 15.49 -2.58 1.60
N ASP A 162 16.44 -3.39 2.07
CA ASP A 162 17.30 -3.08 3.21
C ASP A 162 18.35 -2.02 2.87
N ALA A 163 18.92 -2.06 1.66
CA ALA A 163 19.94 -1.11 1.22
C ALA A 163 19.36 0.25 0.79
N ILE A 164 18.15 0.29 0.23
CA ILE A 164 17.59 1.50 -0.42
C ILE A 164 16.35 2.02 0.31
N GLN A 165 15.30 1.21 0.44
CA GLN A 165 14.02 1.70 0.97
C GLN A 165 14.12 2.02 2.46
N LYS A 166 14.55 1.07 3.30
CA LYS A 166 14.59 1.23 4.76
C LYS A 166 15.43 2.42 5.23
N PRO A 167 16.62 2.71 4.67
CA PRO A 167 17.43 3.84 5.12
C PRO A 167 16.78 5.19 4.79
N VAL A 168 16.25 5.35 3.57
CA VAL A 168 15.55 6.58 3.15
C VAL A 168 14.32 6.80 4.00
N VAL A 169 13.46 5.78 4.11
CA VAL A 169 12.30 5.76 5.00
C VAL A 169 12.69 6.22 6.40
N LYS A 170 13.57 5.49 7.07
CA LYS A 170 13.98 5.78 8.46
C LYS A 170 14.60 7.17 8.63
N ALA A 171 15.22 7.72 7.58
CA ALA A 171 15.74 9.08 7.61
C ALA A 171 14.62 10.11 7.53
N VAL A 172 13.57 9.88 6.74
CA VAL A 172 12.36 10.71 6.70
C VAL A 172 11.67 10.70 8.07
N ASP A 173 11.50 9.55 8.73
CA ASP A 173 10.87 9.43 10.07
C ASP A 173 11.55 10.31 11.12
N LYS A 174 12.85 10.52 10.95
CA LYS A 174 13.70 11.24 11.89
C LYS A 174 13.83 12.71 11.55
N LEU A 175 13.20 13.19 10.46
CA LEU A 175 13.17 14.60 10.15
C LEU A 175 12.41 15.34 11.25
N PRO A 176 13.02 16.37 11.87
CA PRO A 176 12.29 17.27 12.75
C PRO A 176 11.13 17.93 11.99
N ALA A 177 9.98 18.16 12.64
CA ALA A 177 8.84 18.82 11.99
C ALA A 177 9.17 20.19 11.36
N SER A 178 10.19 20.88 11.86
CA SER A 178 10.67 22.16 11.31
C SER A 178 11.66 22.00 10.15
N HIS A 179 11.93 20.79 9.66
CA HIS A 179 12.91 20.57 8.62
C HIS A 179 12.40 21.09 7.27
N ASN A 180 13.25 21.82 6.55
CA ASN A 180 12.94 22.42 5.25
C ASN A 180 12.72 21.41 4.10
N LEU A 181 12.71 20.11 4.39
CA LEU A 181 12.41 19.07 3.41
C LEU A 181 10.93 18.71 3.42
N HIS A 182 10.19 18.99 4.51
CA HIS A 182 8.75 18.70 4.56
C HIS A 182 7.99 19.34 3.39
N PRO A 183 8.14 20.65 3.08
CA PRO A 183 7.43 21.23 1.93
C PRO A 183 7.80 20.59 0.59
N VAL A 184 9.01 20.06 0.45
CA VAL A 184 9.45 19.37 -0.78
C VAL A 184 8.78 18.01 -0.86
N LEU A 185 8.86 17.22 0.22
CA LEU A 185 8.25 15.89 0.30
C LEU A 185 6.73 15.97 0.11
N ASP A 186 6.08 17.00 0.66
CA ASP A 186 4.64 17.24 0.52
C ASP A 186 4.23 17.62 -0.90
N GLY A 187 5.17 18.13 -1.71
CA GLY A 187 4.97 18.44 -3.13
C GLY A 187 5.39 17.32 -4.09
N ILE A 188 5.81 16.16 -3.56
CA ILE A 188 6.10 14.94 -4.31
C ILE A 188 5.00 13.92 -4.04
N ASP A 189 4.40 13.40 -5.12
CA ASP A 189 3.35 12.37 -5.07
C ASP A 189 3.95 10.96 -4.97
N GLU A 190 4.99 10.68 -5.76
CA GLU A 190 5.66 9.37 -5.79
C GLU A 190 7.17 9.54 -5.97
N ILE A 191 7.96 8.69 -5.30
CA ILE A 191 9.38 8.50 -5.65
C ILE A 191 9.51 7.14 -6.30
N LEU A 192 10.06 7.13 -7.50
CA LEU A 192 10.36 5.93 -8.25
C LEU A 192 11.87 5.74 -8.31
N PHE A 193 12.34 4.50 -8.39
CA PHE A 193 13.76 4.21 -8.57
C PHE A 193 14.01 3.05 -9.52
N PHE A 194 15.17 3.09 -10.17
CA PHE A 194 15.69 2.03 -11.05
C PHE A 194 17.02 1.54 -10.51
N LEU A 195 17.32 0.27 -10.76
CA LEU A 195 18.62 -0.31 -10.47
C LEU A 195 19.47 -0.28 -11.74
N ARG A 196 20.68 0.30 -11.68
CA ARG A 196 21.67 0.22 -12.76
C ARG A 196 22.49 -1.07 -12.71
N ASN A 197 22.61 -1.66 -11.53
CA ASN A 197 23.30 -2.92 -11.28
C ASN A 197 22.53 -3.77 -10.26
N ASP A 198 22.90 -5.05 -10.15
CA ASP A 198 22.35 -6.02 -9.21
C ASP A 198 23.33 -6.40 -8.10
N SER A 199 24.42 -5.62 -7.95
CA SER A 199 25.52 -5.87 -7.01
C SER A 199 25.69 -4.73 -6.02
N VAL A 200 26.08 -5.03 -4.78
CA VAL A 200 26.42 -4.03 -3.75
C VAL A 200 27.77 -3.37 -4.05
N PRO A 201 27.89 -2.02 -3.99
CA PRO A 201 26.82 -1.08 -3.71
C PRO A 201 25.83 -0.97 -4.88
N PHE A 202 24.53 -1.05 -4.56
CA PHE A 202 23.48 -0.90 -5.55
C PHE A 202 23.49 0.54 -6.09
N GLN A 203 23.59 0.67 -7.40
CA GLN A 203 23.54 1.94 -8.11
C GLN A 203 22.09 2.23 -8.49
N VAL A 204 21.55 3.33 -8.00
CA VAL A 204 20.14 3.68 -8.22
C VAL A 204 19.97 5.00 -8.93
N ASP A 205 19.00 5.04 -9.85
CA ASP A 205 18.46 6.28 -10.38
C ASP A 205 17.10 6.54 -9.75
N MET A 206 16.74 7.81 -9.53
CA MET A 206 15.44 8.16 -8.96
C MET A 206 14.65 9.14 -9.82
N ILE A 207 13.34 8.96 -9.87
CA ILE A 207 12.40 9.94 -10.41
C ILE A 207 11.53 10.44 -9.27
N PHE A 208 11.49 11.76 -9.08
CA PHE A 208 10.55 12.42 -8.18
C PHE A 208 9.34 12.87 -9.00
N LEU A 209 8.19 12.25 -8.79
CA LEU A 209 6.95 12.66 -9.44
C LEU A 209 6.28 13.77 -8.64
N ARG A 210 6.12 14.95 -9.26
CA ARG A 210 5.45 16.10 -8.66
C ARG A 210 4.00 15.77 -8.33
N ASP A 211 3.55 16.23 -7.17
CA ASP A 211 2.14 16.27 -6.85
C ASP A 211 1.46 17.37 -7.67
N GLU A 212 0.57 16.95 -8.58
CA GLU A 212 -0.17 17.85 -9.48
C GLU A 212 -1.47 18.38 -8.87
N ARG A 213 -1.75 18.11 -7.58
CA ARG A 213 -2.92 18.68 -6.91
C ARG A 213 -2.76 20.19 -6.74
N ASN A 214 -3.87 20.92 -6.88
CA ASN A 214 -3.87 22.38 -6.77
C ASN A 214 -3.46 22.91 -5.38
N ASP A 215 -3.57 22.10 -4.34
CA ASP A 215 -3.22 22.42 -2.95
C ASP A 215 -1.81 21.95 -2.56
N ALA A 216 -1.09 21.23 -3.43
CA ALA A 216 0.24 20.74 -3.13
C ALA A 216 1.30 21.84 -3.29
N PRO A 217 2.35 21.86 -2.45
CA PRO A 217 3.49 22.75 -2.64
C PRO A 217 4.15 22.51 -4.01
N TYR A 218 4.44 23.59 -4.74
CA TYR A 218 5.18 23.48 -5.99
C TYR A 218 6.66 23.15 -5.73
N VAL A 219 7.16 22.09 -6.35
CA VAL A 219 8.56 21.65 -6.27
C VAL A 219 9.31 21.99 -7.55
N ASN A 220 10.25 22.94 -7.44
CA ASN A 220 11.15 23.31 -8.52
C ASN A 220 12.41 22.42 -8.54
N ASP A 221 13.30 22.64 -9.50
CA ASP A 221 14.51 21.83 -9.69
C ASP A 221 15.54 22.00 -8.55
N GLU A 222 15.57 23.16 -7.87
CA GLU A 222 16.44 23.39 -6.70
C GLU A 222 15.95 22.60 -5.48
N ASP A 223 14.62 22.58 -5.26
CA ASP A 223 14.01 21.75 -4.22
C ASP A 223 14.22 20.26 -4.50
N ALA A 224 14.08 19.85 -5.75
CA ALA A 224 14.38 18.49 -6.20
C ALA A 224 15.86 18.13 -5.98
N ALA A 225 16.78 19.04 -6.28
CA ALA A 225 18.21 18.86 -6.03
C ALA A 225 18.53 18.73 -4.54
N ARG A 226 17.85 19.52 -3.70
CA ARG A 226 17.96 19.42 -2.24
C ARG A 226 17.50 18.04 -1.75
N LEU A 227 16.38 17.54 -2.26
CA LEU A 227 15.87 16.19 -1.95
C LEU A 227 16.83 15.10 -2.45
N GLY A 228 17.27 15.16 -3.70
CA GLY A 228 18.23 14.22 -4.29
C GLY A 228 19.54 14.17 -3.53
N GLY A 229 20.13 15.32 -3.20
CA GLY A 229 21.33 15.40 -2.38
C GLY A 229 21.14 14.84 -0.96
N TRP A 230 19.96 15.04 -0.37
CA TRP A 230 19.64 14.45 0.94
C TRP A 230 19.49 12.93 0.88
N ILE A 231 18.83 12.39 -0.16
CA ILE A 231 18.71 10.94 -0.38
C ILE A 231 20.09 10.32 -0.63
N ALA A 232 20.91 10.91 -1.51
CA ALA A 232 22.27 10.45 -1.79
C ALA A 232 23.10 10.32 -0.51
N ASN A 233 23.07 11.36 0.34
CA ASN A 233 23.75 11.34 1.63
C ASN A 233 23.21 10.28 2.59
N THR A 234 21.92 9.96 2.50
CA THR A 234 21.29 8.93 3.33
C THR A 234 21.72 7.53 2.90
N LEU A 235 21.74 7.26 1.60
CA LEU A 235 22.20 5.98 1.03
C LEU A 235 23.70 5.77 1.28
N LEU A 236 24.52 6.81 1.08
CA LEU A 236 25.97 6.75 1.30
C LEU A 236 26.35 6.38 2.74
N LYS A 237 25.57 6.81 3.73
CA LYS A 237 25.78 6.41 5.15
C LYS A 237 25.56 4.92 5.39
N GLY A 238 24.71 4.27 4.59
CA GLY A 238 24.50 2.83 4.65
C GLY A 238 25.60 2.04 3.95
N ASN A 239 26.32 2.65 2.99
CA ASN A 239 27.38 2.04 2.19
C ASN A 239 26.97 0.77 1.40
N GLU A 240 25.66 0.58 1.21
CA GLU A 240 25.08 -0.55 0.47
C GLU A 240 24.41 -0.10 -0.84
N ALA A 241 24.16 1.21 -0.99
CA ALA A 241 23.57 1.80 -2.17
C ALA A 241 24.10 3.22 -2.41
N GLU A 242 24.06 3.66 -3.67
CA GLU A 242 24.51 4.98 -4.12
C GLU A 242 23.50 5.54 -5.14
N LEU A 243 23.11 6.80 -4.96
CA LEU A 243 22.28 7.53 -5.92
C LEU A 243 23.17 8.04 -7.05
N MET A 244 22.96 7.52 -8.26
CA MET A 244 23.73 7.85 -9.44
C MET A 244 23.16 9.06 -10.18
N ASP A 245 21.84 9.11 -10.31
CA ASP A 245 21.13 10.18 -11.00
C ASP A 245 19.74 10.39 -10.41
N TRP A 246 19.18 11.58 -10.61
CA TRP A 246 17.81 11.86 -10.27
C TRP A 246 17.19 12.88 -11.22
N GLU A 247 15.88 12.78 -11.43
CA GLU A 247 15.11 13.76 -12.17
C GLU A 247 13.77 14.04 -11.47
N ILE A 248 13.20 15.21 -11.74
CA ILE A 248 11.86 15.57 -11.27
C ILE A 248 10.93 15.74 -12.47
N LEU A 249 9.84 14.97 -12.48
CA LEU A 249 8.89 14.91 -13.59
C LEU A 249 7.46 15.11 -13.10
N SER A 250 6.59 15.57 -13.99
CA SER A 250 5.14 15.49 -13.85
C SER A 250 4.61 14.16 -14.39
N ARG A 251 3.37 13.80 -14.08
CA ARG A 251 2.72 12.56 -14.59
C ARG A 251 2.56 12.59 -16.11
N LYS A 252 2.60 13.77 -16.73
CA LYS A 252 2.55 13.95 -18.19
C LYS A 252 3.90 13.80 -18.88
N GLU A 253 4.99 13.97 -18.13
CA GLU A 253 6.36 13.91 -18.66
C GLU A 253 6.96 12.52 -18.54
N ILE A 254 6.62 11.76 -17.47
CA ILE A 254 7.10 10.39 -17.33
C ILE A 254 6.54 9.47 -18.42
N SER A 255 7.42 8.69 -19.03
CA SER A 255 7.01 7.70 -20.02
C SER A 255 6.34 6.50 -19.35
N VAL A 256 5.38 5.88 -20.03
CA VAL A 256 4.74 4.62 -19.57
C VAL A 256 5.79 3.53 -19.36
N TYR A 257 6.84 3.51 -20.20
CA TYR A 257 7.95 2.57 -20.07
C TYR A 257 8.72 2.78 -18.75
N ASN A 258 9.09 4.02 -18.42
CA ASN A 258 9.78 4.32 -17.16
C ASN A 258 8.87 3.97 -15.98
N TYR A 259 7.62 4.42 -15.99
CA TYR A 259 6.67 4.15 -14.90
C TYR A 259 6.46 2.65 -14.66
N GLY A 260 6.29 1.87 -15.73
CA GLY A 260 6.03 0.42 -15.64
C GLY A 260 7.24 -0.43 -15.24
N ASN A 261 8.46 0.09 -15.38
CA ASN A 261 9.70 -0.62 -15.02
C ASN A 261 10.34 -0.11 -13.72
N ALA A 262 9.83 0.98 -13.16
CA ALA A 262 10.38 1.53 -11.93
C ALA A 262 9.86 0.78 -10.69
N TYR A 263 10.66 0.80 -9.63
CA TYR A 263 10.23 0.43 -8.30
C TYR A 263 9.76 1.67 -7.54
N GLU A 264 8.65 1.56 -6.83
CA GLU A 264 8.21 2.62 -5.94
C GLU A 264 9.07 2.61 -4.66
N LEU A 265 9.60 3.77 -4.29
CA LEU A 265 10.13 4.05 -2.96
C LEU A 265 8.97 4.60 -2.12
N PRO A 266 8.39 3.78 -1.23
CA PRO A 266 7.22 4.20 -0.48
C PRO A 266 7.63 5.26 0.55
N LEU A 267 7.43 6.53 0.23
CA LEU A 267 7.58 7.64 1.17
C LEU A 267 6.36 7.83 2.06
N ASP A 268 5.20 7.37 1.57
CA ASP A 268 3.89 7.66 2.14
C ASP A 268 3.78 7.30 3.61
N TYR A 269 4.60 6.36 4.08
CA TYR A 269 4.76 6.04 5.49
C TYR A 269 5.07 7.27 6.40
N TYR A 270 5.46 8.45 5.88
CA TYR A 270 6.02 9.51 6.74
C TYR A 270 5.65 10.98 6.45
N SER A 271 4.69 11.29 5.58
CA SER A 271 4.13 12.65 5.57
C SER A 271 3.46 12.92 6.93
N SER A 272 3.91 13.97 7.61
CA SER A 272 3.36 14.36 8.90
C SER A 272 1.95 14.90 8.65
N TRP A 273 0.93 14.13 9.03
CA TRP A 273 -0.43 14.65 9.10
C TRP A 273 -0.44 15.73 10.18
N ASP A 274 -0.52 16.99 9.76
CA ASP A 274 -0.60 18.13 10.64
C ASP A 274 -2.02 18.17 11.21
N GLU A 275 -2.19 17.87 12.51
CA GLU A 275 -3.49 17.90 13.21
C GLU A 275 -4.06 19.34 13.33
N SER A 276 -3.47 20.31 12.65
CA SER A 276 -3.71 21.75 12.77
C SER A 276 -4.84 22.30 11.88
N THR A 277 -5.48 21.47 11.03
CA THR A 277 -6.49 21.94 10.06
C THR A 277 -7.96 21.78 10.45
N GLU A 278 -8.27 21.35 11.68
CA GLU A 278 -9.65 21.40 12.19
C GLU A 278 -9.72 22.21 13.50
N SER A 279 -9.69 23.54 13.36
CA SER A 279 -10.11 24.51 14.37
C SER A 279 -11.23 25.39 13.84
#